data_AF-A0A316DI41-F1
#
_entry.id   AF-A0A316DI41-F1
#
_cell.length_a   1.000
_cell.length_b   1.000
_cell.length_c   1.000
_cell.angle_alpha   90.00
_cell.angle_beta   90.00
_cell.angle_gamma   90.00
#
_symmetry.space_group_name_H-M   'P 1'
#
loop_
_entity.id
_entity.type
_entity.pdbx_description
1 polymer ?
#
loop_
_entity_poly.entity_id
_entity_poly.type
_entity_poly.pdbx_seq_one_letter_code
_entity_poly.pdbx_strand_id
1 'polypeptide(L)' 'MDLSQEFRNRREELGVTQEYLADLSGVGLRTIKSFESGKGNPRLETLTKLSEILGMELVWTIRQIGFKS' A
#
# COMPACT_ATOMS: atom_id res chain seq x y z
N MET A 1 -7.75 -1.62 -11.30
CA MET A 1 -7.61 -1.37 -9.85
C MET A 1 -6.21 -0.84 -9.66
N ASP A 2 -6.08 0.40 -9.21
CA ASP A 2 -4.78 1.03 -8.97
C ASP A 2 -4.43 0.86 -7.49
N LEU A 3 -3.31 0.20 -7.20
CA LEU A 3 -2.85 -0.07 -5.85
C LEU A 3 -2.70 1.22 -5.03
N SER A 4 -2.23 2.30 -5.66
CA SER A 4 -2.05 3.59 -5.00
C SER A 4 -3.38 4.19 -4.55
N GLN A 5 -4.42 4.06 -5.38
CA GLN A 5 -5.76 4.55 -5.08
C GLN A 5 -6.41 3.73 -3.96
N GLU A 6 -6.19 2.42 -3.93
CA GLU A 6 -6.72 1.56 -2.86
C GLU A 6 -6.15 1.93 -1.49
N PHE A 7 -4.83 2.12 -1.40
CA PHE A 7 -4.18 2.57 -0.17
C PHE A 7 -4.69 3.94 0.28
N ARG A 8 -4.88 4.86 -0.67
CA ARG A 8 -5.43 6.19 -0.38
C ARG A 8 -6.86 6.11 0.15
N ASN A 9 -7.73 5.35 -0.52
CA ASN A 9 -9.13 5.18 -0.10
C ASN A 9 -9.17 4.58 1.31
N ARG A 10 -8.40 3.51 1.55
CA ARG A 10 -8.33 2.88 2.87
C ARG A 10 -7.85 3.85 3.95
N ARG A 11 -6.85 4.67 3.64
CA ARG A 11 -6.36 5.71 4.54
C ARG A 11 -7.45 6.73 4.89
N GLU A 12 -8.22 7.16 3.88
CA GLU A 12 -9.33 8.12 4.05
C GLU A 12 -10.50 7.49 4.85
N GLU A 13 -10.83 6.22 4.64
CA GLU A 13 -11.82 5.48 5.44
C GLU A 13 -11.47 5.41 6.92
N LEU A 14 -10.17 5.26 7.24
CA LEU A 14 -9.66 5.22 8.60
C LEU A 14 -9.46 6.63 9.21
N GLY A 15 -9.70 7.70 8.46
CA GLY A 15 -9.48 9.07 8.91
C GLY A 15 -8.01 9.41 9.17
N VAL A 16 -7.08 8.68 8.54
CA VAL A 16 -5.64 8.84 8.74
C VAL A 16 -5.09 9.90 7.77
N THR A 17 -4.28 10.83 8.26
CA THR A 17 -3.57 11.78 7.39
C THR A 17 -2.32 11.16 6.78
N GLN A 18 -1.79 11.74 5.70
CA GLN A 18 -0.52 11.27 5.11
C GLN A 18 0.65 11.47 6.08
N GLU A 19 0.62 12.56 6.85
CA GLU A 19 1.57 12.88 7.90
C GLU A 19 1.53 11.84 9.02
N TYR A 20 0.33 11.49 9.51
CA TYR A 20 0.17 10.46 10.54
C TYR A 20 0.61 9.07 10.05
N LEU A 21 0.29 8.74 8.80
CA LEU A 21 0.76 7.50 8.18
C LEU A 21 2.30 7.48 8.05
N ALA A 22 2.93 8.60 7.72
CA ALA A 22 4.38 8.73 7.65
C ALA A 22 5.03 8.48 9.02
N ASP A 23 4.49 9.10 10.05
CA ASP A 23 5.01 9.01 11.42
C ASP A 23 4.90 7.59 11.96
N LEU A 24 3.77 6.92 11.76
CA LEU A 24 3.55 5.56 12.25
C LEU A 24 4.31 4.50 11.45
N SER A 25 4.37 4.62 10.13
CA SER A 25 5.04 3.64 9.27
C SER A 25 6.55 3.81 9.20
N GLY A 26 7.09 4.95 9.67
CA GLY A 26 8.47 5.35 9.48
C GLY A 26 8.85 5.59 8.01
N VAL A 27 7.86 5.68 7.12
CA VAL A 27 8.04 5.97 5.70
C VAL A 27 7.98 7.47 5.50
N GLY A 28 8.96 8.03 4.78
CA GLY A 28 8.98 9.47 4.52
C GLY A 28 7.72 9.96 3.82
N LEU A 29 7.16 11.08 4.29
CA LEU A 29 5.94 11.70 3.76
C LEU A 29 5.98 11.93 2.24
N ARG A 30 7.15 12.29 1.70
CA ARG A 30 7.35 12.45 0.25
C ARG A 30 7.08 11.15 -0.52
N THR A 31 7.50 10.02 0.04
CA THR A 31 7.29 8.69 -0.56
C THR A 31 5.80 8.36 -0.60
N ILE A 32 5.07 8.62 0.50
CA ILE A 32 3.61 8.42 0.56
C ILE A 32 2.89 9.30 -0.47
N LYS A 33 3.21 10.60 -0.51
CA LYS A 33 2.65 11.55 -1.50
C LYS A 33 2.95 11.13 -2.94
N SER A 34 4.17 10.68 -3.20
CA SER A 34 4.57 10.19 -4.53
C SER A 34 3.82 8.91 -4.91
N PHE A 35 3.64 7.99 -3.97
CA PHE A 35 2.91 6.74 -4.16
C PHE A 35 1.43 7.00 -4.42
N GLU A 36 0.74 7.74 -3.54
CA GLU A 36 -0.71 8.03 -3.67
C GLU A 36 -1.05 8.92 -4.87
N SER A 37 -0.07 9.59 -5.49
CA SER A 37 -0.25 10.35 -6.72
C SER A 37 0.08 9.56 -8.00
N GLY A 38 0.39 8.26 -7.88
CA GLY A 38 0.75 7.38 -9.00
C GLY A 38 2.12 7.64 -9.61
N LYS A 39 2.93 8.55 -9.03
CA LYS A 39 4.24 8.95 -9.53
C LYS A 39 5.41 8.17 -8.92
N GLY A 40 5.15 7.42 -7.86
CA GLY A 40 6.16 6.65 -7.12
C GLY A 40 5.89 5.16 -7.19
N ASN A 41 6.95 4.37 -7.41
CA ASN A 41 6.92 2.92 -7.28
C ASN A 41 7.56 2.53 -5.94
N PRO A 42 6.78 2.32 -4.87
CA PRO A 42 7.31 1.95 -3.56
C PRO A 42 7.93 0.54 -3.60
N ARG A 43 8.87 0.28 -2.67
CA ARG A 43 9.38 -1.07 -2.45
C ARG A 43 8.35 -1.91 -1.71
N LEU A 44 8.46 -3.23 -1.82
CA LEU A 44 7.62 -4.16 -1.08
C LEU A 44 7.62 -3.86 0.43
N GLU A 45 8.79 -3.60 1.00
CA GLU A 45 8.93 -3.21 2.42
C GLU A 45 8.11 -1.97 2.78
N THR A 46 8.06 -0.97 1.90
CA THR A 46 7.24 0.23 2.09
C THR A 46 5.76 -0.13 2.06
N LEU A 47 5.34 -0.95 1.10
CA LEU A 47 3.94 -1.40 1.02
C LEU A 47 3.53 -2.17 2.28
N THR A 48 4.40 -3.06 2.80
CA THR A 48 4.16 -3.79 4.04
C THR A 48 4.01 -2.85 5.24
N LYS A 49 4.91 -1.89 5.41
CA LYS A 49 4.84 -0.90 6.51
C LYS A 49 3.56 -0.07 6.45
N LEU A 50 3.14 0.35 5.25
CA LEU A 50 1.90 1.09 5.08
C LEU A 50 0.67 0.20 5.32
N SER A 51 0.69 -1.05 4.86
CA SER A 51 -0.43 -1.98 5.03
C SER A 51 -0.67 -2.33 6.49
N GLU A 52 0.40 -2.50 7.29
CA GLU A 52 0.28 -2.75 8.75
C GLU A 52 -0.50 -1.65 9.47
N ILE A 53 -0.21 -0.38 9.17
CA ILE A 53 -0.92 0.76 9.79
C ILE A 53 -2.36 0.90 9.27
N LEU A 54 -2.58 0.56 8.00
CA LEU A 54 -3.89 0.64 7.35
C LEU A 54 -4.78 -0.59 7.62
N GLY A 55 -4.31 -1.55 8.42
CA GLY A 55 -5.02 -2.80 8.70
C GLY A 55 -5.26 -3.64 7.44
N MET A 56 -4.28 -3.66 6.55
CA MET A 56 -4.27 -4.41 5.29
C MET A 56 -3.19 -5.49 5.32
N GLU A 57 -3.39 -6.55 4.54
CA GLU A 57 -2.44 -7.65 4.40
C GLU A 57 -2.16 -7.93 2.93
N LEU A 58 -0.89 -8.15 2.59
CA LEU A 58 -0.50 -8.62 1.27
C LEU A 58 -0.47 -10.15 1.25
N VAL A 59 -1.36 -10.75 0.47
CA VAL A 59 -1.50 -12.21 0.37
C VAL A 59 -1.04 -12.71 -1.00
N TRP A 60 -0.20 -13.75 -1.00
CA TRP A 60 0.16 -14.48 -2.21
C TRP A 60 -0.76 -15.68 -2.38
N THR A 61 -1.23 -15.92 -3.60
CA THR A 61 -2.05 -17.09 -3.93
C THR A 61 -1.41 -17.90 -5.04
N ILE A 62 -1.60 -19.22 -5.00
CA ILE A 62 -1.10 -20.13 -6.03
C ILE A 62 -1.87 -19.87 -7.32
N ARG A 63 -1.15 -19.53 -8.39
CA ARG A 63 -1.74 -19.44 -9.72
C ARG A 63 -2.18 -20.83 -10.15
N GLN A 64 -3.49 -20.98 -10.42
CA GLN A 64 -4.01 -22.19 -11.05
C GLN A 64 -3.52 -22.24 -12.49
N ILE A 65 -2.46 -23.01 -12.75
CA ILE A 65 -1.96 -23.26 -14.09
C ILE A 65 -2.64 -24.54 -14.57
N GLY A 66 -3.48 -24.44 -15.59
CA GLY A 66 -4.05 -25.62 -16.24
C GLY A 66 -2.95 -26.37 -16.98
N PHE A 67 -2.28 -27.31 -16.30
CA PHE A 67 -1.46 -28.30 -16.97
C PHE A 67 -2.39 -29.20 -17.76
N LYS A 68 -2.53 -28.95 -19.07
CA LYS A 68 -3.03 -29.96 -20.00
C LYS A 68 -1.96 -31.05 -20.06
N SER A 69 -2.18 -32.13 -19.32
CA SER A 69 -1.58 -33.45 -19.59
C SER A 69 -1.98 -33.96 -20.96
#